data_AF-A0A0D3LGA7-F1
#
_entry.id   AF-A0A0D3LGA7-F1
#
_cell.length_a   1.000
_cell.length_b   1.000
_cell.length_c   1.000
_cell.angle_alpha   90.00
_cell.angle_beta   90.00
_cell.angle_gamma   90.00
#
_symmetry.space_group_name_H-M   'P 1'
#
loop_
_entity.id
_entity.type
_entity.pdbx_description
1 polymer ?
#
loop_
_entity_poly.entity_id
_entity_poly.type
_entity_poly.pdbx_seq_one_letter_code
_entity_poly.pdbx_strand_id
1 'polypeptide(L)'
;MNAKKLSLIKPGLLLLVGLGLTTACNEQAAREGIRVEDRSLSFIEIPAETITDKIRGGLLGQMIGVQNGLQYEFKFIEEPGNVSGYVPALPEGAITDDDTDFEWVYIYTMQQQRQLKIPYQNIATLWKERINKNIWCSNRYARSLMDIDIDPPHTGNIALNPWAEFNISGQFLCETFGLIAPAMPQSASKIGLHYTNVAIDYEPAQTTQFFTSMIATAFVESDIIKILDAGVQATDTSSILPMLVADLKEWHRQYPQDWKHTRKLIEEKYSPKTSWIRSNNGYELNSAGVVAALLYGEGDYARTMEFAYNFGWDADCNAATAGTILGTVKGYKWMMSQGWQIVDRYQNTTRDNMPEDETITSFADRVIELFELLNEENGGAKIVSNQRIVYKIPAEKPRAVVPLRTKDSQQKILLAALNSSIERDLLSEDRASSAKAVYLAICLDMQDELSQKHPNQWQRAIKELKGYYKVMNNVFWGSDFKTLNELKEKFIASGFTAPPRKLTDEEVYSSIIWKDPTEIVLE
;
A
#
# COMPACT_ATOMS: atom_id res chain seq x y z
N MET A 1 -15.56 -57.75 5.36
CA MET A 1 -15.05 -59.14 5.41
C MET A 1 -13.57 -59.14 5.00
N ASN A 2 -12.72 -59.65 5.89
CA ASN A 2 -11.41 -60.29 5.70
C ASN A 2 -10.75 -60.20 4.30
N ALA A 3 -9.60 -59.52 4.17
CA ALA A 3 -8.25 -59.96 4.55
C ALA A 3 -7.56 -60.88 3.51
N LYS A 4 -6.58 -60.28 2.83
CA LYS A 4 -5.19 -60.74 2.59
C LYS A 4 -4.94 -62.12 1.95
N LYS A 5 -4.21 -62.07 0.82
CA LYS A 5 -3.19 -63.07 0.47
C LYS A 5 -1.79 -62.49 0.73
N LEU A 6 -0.99 -63.28 1.44
CA LEU A 6 0.44 -63.14 1.68
C LEU A 6 1.25 -63.79 0.55
N SER A 7 2.43 -63.25 0.25
CA SER A 7 3.72 -63.99 0.14
C SER A 7 4.86 -62.96 0.04
N LEU A 8 5.65 -62.73 1.09
CA LEU A 8 6.98 -63.34 1.35
C LEU A 8 7.95 -63.14 0.17
N ILE A 9 9.05 -62.37 0.33
CA ILE A 9 10.39 -62.86 0.71
C ILE A 9 11.28 -61.68 1.22
N LYS A 10 12.07 -61.94 2.29
CA LYS A 10 13.23 -61.18 2.83
C LYS A 10 14.55 -61.74 2.23
N PRO A 11 15.78 -61.23 2.49
CA PRO A 11 16.26 -59.97 3.09
C PRO A 11 17.44 -59.26 2.33
N GLY A 12 17.72 -58.01 2.72
CA GLY A 12 19.09 -57.49 2.87
C GLY A 12 19.73 -56.69 1.72
N LEU A 13 19.92 -55.38 1.91
CA LEU A 13 21.25 -54.75 1.94
C LEU A 13 21.09 -53.29 2.43
N LEU A 14 21.72 -52.97 3.56
CA LEU A 14 21.95 -51.60 4.02
C LEU A 14 22.98 -50.97 3.07
N LEU A 15 22.67 -49.85 2.43
CA LEU A 15 23.69 -48.97 1.84
C LEU A 15 23.37 -47.52 2.20
N LEU A 16 24.29 -46.90 2.94
CA LEU A 16 24.36 -45.46 3.14
C LEU A 16 24.49 -44.77 1.78
N VAL A 17 23.61 -43.82 1.48
CA VAL A 17 23.90 -42.70 0.56
C VAL A 17 23.41 -41.42 1.22
N GLY A 18 24.22 -40.93 2.16
CA GLY A 18 24.29 -39.52 2.52
C GLY A 18 25.58 -38.95 1.92
N LEU A 19 25.58 -37.64 1.66
CA LEU A 19 26.65 -36.83 1.05
C LEU A 19 26.77 -36.93 -0.48
N GLY A 20 26.07 -36.03 -1.18
CA GLY A 20 26.26 -35.85 -2.62
C GLY A 20 25.55 -34.65 -3.26
N LEU A 21 24.59 -34.02 -2.57
CA LEU A 21 23.80 -32.91 -3.13
C LEU A 21 24.21 -31.50 -2.65
N THR A 22 25.13 -31.38 -1.70
CA THR A 22 25.57 -30.07 -1.18
C THR A 22 26.82 -29.50 -1.86
N THR A 23 27.53 -30.28 -2.67
CA THR A 23 28.77 -29.82 -3.33
C THR A 23 28.53 -29.16 -4.69
N ALA A 24 27.49 -29.55 -5.43
CA ALA A 24 27.23 -29.01 -6.77
C ALA A 24 26.75 -27.55 -6.77
N CYS A 25 25.97 -27.11 -5.77
CA CYS A 25 25.57 -25.70 -5.64
C CYS A 25 26.73 -24.78 -5.21
N ASN A 26 27.74 -25.30 -4.51
CA ASN A 26 28.84 -24.49 -3.99
C ASN A 26 29.94 -24.20 -5.03
N GLU A 27 30.13 -25.07 -6.03
CA GLU A 27 31.12 -24.83 -7.09
C GLU A 27 30.67 -23.74 -8.09
N GLN A 28 29.37 -23.53 -8.24
CA GLN A 28 28.83 -22.48 -9.13
C GLN A 28 28.91 -21.09 -8.47
N ALA A 29 28.69 -21.00 -7.15
CA ALA A 29 28.85 -19.76 -6.38
C ALA A 29 30.31 -19.28 -6.28
N ALA A 30 31.28 -20.20 -6.27
CA ALA A 30 32.70 -19.88 -6.21
C ALA A 30 33.26 -19.24 -7.50
N ARG A 31 32.57 -19.39 -8.65
CA ARG A 31 32.97 -18.76 -9.93
C ARG A 31 32.47 -17.32 -10.10
N GLU A 32 31.54 -16.85 -9.26
CA GLU A 32 30.93 -15.51 -9.36
C GLU A 32 31.38 -14.53 -8.26
N GLY A 33 32.31 -14.90 -7.39
CA GLY A 33 32.84 -13.99 -6.36
C GLY A 33 31.80 -13.52 -5.34
N ILE A 34 30.65 -14.21 -5.25
CA ILE A 34 29.62 -13.92 -4.26
C ILE A 34 30.10 -14.46 -2.92
N ARG A 35 30.59 -13.56 -2.06
CA ARG A 35 30.70 -13.84 -0.62
C ARG A 35 29.28 -14.12 -0.11
N VAL A 36 29.00 -15.38 0.20
CA VAL A 36 27.90 -15.73 1.10
C VAL A 36 28.31 -15.20 2.47
N GLU A 37 27.82 -14.03 2.86
CA GLU A 37 27.93 -13.57 4.23
C GLU A 37 27.23 -14.58 5.14
N ASP A 38 27.98 -15.09 6.11
CA ASP A 38 27.48 -15.90 7.20
C ASP A 38 26.51 -15.05 8.05
N ARG A 39 25.22 -15.06 7.71
CA ARG A 39 24.17 -14.37 8.46
C ARG A 39 23.79 -15.21 9.66
N SER A 40 24.54 -15.14 10.75
CA SER A 40 23.97 -15.46 12.05
C SER A 40 22.82 -14.47 12.29
N LEU A 41 21.56 -14.90 12.16
CA LEU A 41 20.40 -14.06 12.46
C LEU A 41 20.53 -13.57 13.91
N SER A 42 20.68 -12.26 14.09
CA SER A 42 20.62 -11.65 15.41
C SER A 42 19.16 -11.58 15.84
N PHE A 43 18.87 -12.03 17.06
CA PHE A 43 17.54 -11.96 17.64
C PHE A 43 17.52 -10.96 18.79
N ILE A 44 16.37 -10.32 18.98
CA ILE A 44 16.05 -9.54 20.17
C ILE A 44 14.92 -10.23 20.93
N GLU A 45 14.92 -10.09 22.25
CA GLU A 45 13.81 -10.55 23.09
C GLU A 45 13.00 -9.35 23.57
N ILE A 46 11.71 -9.32 23.24
CA ILE A 46 10.78 -8.28 23.68
C ILE A 46 9.64 -8.94 24.47
N PRO A 47 9.26 -8.44 25.65
CA PRO A 47 8.11 -8.96 26.39
C PRO A 47 6.84 -8.96 25.51
N ALA A 48 6.09 -10.06 25.54
CA ALA A 48 4.91 -10.20 24.70
C ALA A 48 3.85 -9.13 24.99
N GLU A 49 3.72 -8.75 26.26
CA GLU A 49 2.87 -7.64 26.70
C GLU A 49 3.26 -6.29 26.11
N THR A 50 4.56 -6.06 25.85
CA THR A 50 5.04 -4.83 25.22
C THR A 50 4.68 -4.79 23.74
N ILE A 51 4.80 -5.91 23.03
CA ILE A 51 4.38 -5.98 21.62
C ILE A 51 2.87 -5.76 21.50
N THR A 52 2.05 -6.45 22.30
CA THR A 52 0.60 -6.26 22.32
C THR A 52 0.21 -4.82 22.63
N ASP A 53 0.85 -4.20 23.64
CA ASP A 53 0.57 -2.82 24.02
C ASP A 53 0.91 -1.83 22.89
N LYS A 54 2.04 -2.02 22.21
CA LYS A 54 2.48 -1.17 21.10
C LYS A 54 1.67 -1.37 19.82
N ILE A 55 1.25 -2.60 19.49
CA ILE A 55 0.35 -2.85 18.34
C ILE A 55 -1.00 -2.15 18.58
N ARG A 56 -1.61 -2.37 19.75
CA ARG A 56 -2.88 -1.72 20.12
C ARG A 56 -2.75 -0.19 20.17
N GLY A 57 -1.62 0.32 20.64
CA GLY A 57 -1.32 1.74 20.68
C GLY A 57 -1.21 2.33 19.27
N GLY A 58 -0.49 1.65 18.37
CA GLY A 58 -0.37 2.06 16.97
C GLY A 58 -1.71 2.10 16.28
N LEU A 59 -2.52 1.04 16.40
CA LEU A 59 -3.84 0.99 15.77
C LEU A 59 -4.80 2.05 16.35
N LEU A 60 -4.85 2.22 17.68
CA LEU A 60 -5.64 3.30 18.27
C LEU A 60 -5.15 4.69 17.81
N GLY A 61 -3.85 4.85 17.65
CA GLY A 61 -3.23 6.05 17.11
C GLY A 61 -3.69 6.37 15.70
N GLN A 62 -3.72 5.36 14.82
CA GLN A 62 -4.28 5.47 13.47
C GLN A 62 -5.74 5.93 13.52
N MET A 63 -6.58 5.22 14.29
CA MET A 63 -8.02 5.47 14.37
C MET A 63 -8.34 6.88 14.89
N ILE A 64 -7.63 7.35 15.91
CA ILE A 64 -7.78 8.72 16.41
C ILE A 64 -7.34 9.74 15.35
N GLY A 65 -6.21 9.47 14.67
CA GLY A 65 -5.63 10.34 13.66
C GLY A 65 -6.61 10.62 12.51
N VAL A 66 -7.12 9.54 11.90
CA VAL A 66 -8.10 9.60 10.79
C VAL A 66 -9.38 10.31 11.25
N GLN A 67 -10.05 9.77 12.27
CA GLN A 67 -11.41 10.21 12.61
C GLN A 67 -11.49 11.66 13.07
N ASN A 68 -10.49 12.13 13.82
CA ASN A 68 -10.44 13.55 14.23
C ASN A 68 -9.92 14.45 13.11
N GLY A 69 -9.18 13.88 12.16
CA GLY A 69 -8.61 14.55 10.99
C GLY A 69 -9.60 14.85 9.88
N LEU A 70 -10.65 14.04 9.70
CA LEU A 70 -11.62 14.15 8.59
C LEU A 70 -12.17 15.57 8.39
N GLN A 71 -12.41 16.31 9.48
CA GLN A 71 -12.91 17.69 9.41
C GLN A 71 -11.90 18.74 8.88
N TYR A 72 -10.64 18.33 8.71
CA TYR A 72 -9.51 19.15 8.26
C TYR A 72 -8.96 18.70 6.90
N GLU A 73 -9.38 17.54 6.39
CA GLU A 73 -9.06 17.03 5.06
C GLU A 73 -9.33 18.12 4.00
N PHE A 74 -8.30 18.44 3.21
CA PHE A 74 -8.28 19.47 2.16
C PHE A 74 -8.71 20.89 2.59
N LYS A 75 -8.81 21.17 3.90
CA LYS A 75 -9.25 22.48 4.41
C LYS A 75 -8.17 23.56 4.35
N PHE A 76 -6.91 23.15 4.51
CA PHE A 76 -5.75 24.03 4.61
C PHE A 76 -4.76 23.78 3.48
N ILE A 77 -5.17 24.14 2.25
CA ILE A 77 -4.37 23.92 1.02
C ILE A 77 -3.43 25.10 0.76
N GLU A 78 -3.96 26.31 0.68
CA GLU A 78 -3.19 27.52 0.34
C GLU A 78 -2.55 28.15 1.60
N GLU A 79 -3.28 28.10 2.71
CA GLU A 79 -2.88 28.74 3.97
C GLU A 79 -2.70 27.70 5.07
N PRO A 80 -1.81 27.95 6.05
CA PRO A 80 -1.66 27.08 7.22
C PRO A 80 -2.95 27.03 8.04
N GLY A 81 -3.16 25.91 8.73
CA GLY A 81 -4.25 25.77 9.67
C GLY A 81 -4.12 26.65 10.92
N ASN A 82 -5.22 26.68 11.66
CA ASN A 82 -5.37 27.42 12.91
C ASN A 82 -5.96 26.56 14.04
N VAL A 83 -5.84 25.23 13.94
CA VAL A 83 -6.26 24.29 14.98
C VAL A 83 -5.40 24.51 16.22
N SER A 84 -6.03 24.61 17.39
CA SER A 84 -5.34 24.82 18.66
C SER A 84 -6.14 24.21 19.80
N GLY A 85 -5.45 23.67 20.81
CA GLY A 85 -6.10 23.05 21.97
C GLY A 85 -6.76 21.73 21.63
N TYR A 86 -6.21 20.99 20.66
CA TYR A 86 -6.71 19.68 20.28
C TYR A 86 -6.61 18.69 21.45
N VAL A 87 -7.70 17.96 21.69
CA VAL A 87 -7.78 16.87 22.67
C VAL A 87 -8.26 15.61 21.94
N PRO A 88 -7.46 14.54 21.90
CA PRO A 88 -7.90 13.28 21.31
C PRO A 88 -9.15 12.71 21.97
N ALA A 89 -10.09 12.26 21.14
CA ALA A 89 -11.28 11.53 21.58
C ALA A 89 -11.83 10.66 20.43
N LEU A 90 -12.61 9.64 20.78
CA LEU A 90 -13.44 8.80 19.90
C LEU A 90 -14.74 8.47 20.66
N PRO A 91 -15.61 9.46 20.92
CA PRO A 91 -16.79 9.27 21.77
C PRO A 91 -17.82 8.31 21.17
N GLU A 92 -17.86 8.19 19.84
CA GLU A 92 -18.75 7.27 19.10
C GLU A 92 -18.01 6.02 18.57
N GLY A 93 -16.72 5.90 18.88
CA GLY A 93 -15.81 4.93 18.27
C GLY A 93 -15.29 5.39 16.91
N ALA A 94 -14.63 4.49 16.21
CA ALA A 94 -14.18 4.69 14.83
C ALA A 94 -15.18 4.09 13.84
N ILE A 95 -15.20 4.63 12.63
CA ILE A 95 -15.96 4.13 11.49
C ILE A 95 -14.99 3.79 10.35
N THR A 96 -15.37 2.91 9.43
CA THR A 96 -14.54 2.63 8.25
C THR A 96 -14.33 3.88 7.40
N ASP A 97 -13.08 4.08 6.99
CA ASP A 97 -12.62 5.14 6.11
C ASP A 97 -11.53 4.57 5.18
N ASP A 98 -11.28 5.15 4.00
CA ASP A 98 -10.34 4.53 3.05
C ASP A 98 -8.89 4.45 3.55
N ASP A 99 -8.53 5.24 4.56
CA ASP A 99 -7.29 5.14 5.33
C ASP A 99 -7.12 3.87 6.17
N THR A 100 -8.22 3.15 6.44
CA THR A 100 -8.22 2.04 7.40
C THR A 100 -8.92 0.80 6.88
N ASP A 101 -9.85 0.95 5.95
CA ASP A 101 -10.78 -0.10 5.58
C ASP A 101 -10.24 -1.06 4.50
N PHE A 102 -9.35 -0.59 3.61
CA PHE A 102 -8.57 -1.43 2.69
C PHE A 102 -7.64 -2.35 3.47
N GLU A 103 -6.89 -1.76 4.40
CA GLU A 103 -6.03 -2.50 5.33
C GLU A 103 -6.81 -3.53 6.13
N TRP A 104 -7.97 -3.14 6.65
CA TRP A 104 -8.84 -4.05 7.40
C TRP A 104 -9.32 -5.24 6.57
N VAL A 105 -9.72 -5.05 5.31
CA VAL A 105 -10.07 -6.16 4.39
C VAL A 105 -8.90 -7.13 4.24
N TYR A 106 -7.68 -6.60 4.08
CA TYR A 106 -6.49 -7.45 3.96
C TYR A 106 -6.15 -8.17 5.25
N ILE A 107 -6.07 -7.47 6.39
CA ILE A 107 -5.75 -8.05 7.70
C ILE A 107 -6.77 -9.13 8.08
N TYR A 108 -8.06 -8.87 7.87
CA TYR A 108 -9.12 -9.86 8.09
C TYR A 108 -8.88 -11.12 7.25
N THR A 109 -8.65 -10.95 5.94
CA THR A 109 -8.47 -12.07 5.02
C THR A 109 -7.18 -12.84 5.29
N MET A 110 -6.07 -12.14 5.56
CA MET A 110 -4.78 -12.72 5.94
C MET A 110 -4.93 -13.60 7.18
N GLN A 111 -5.66 -13.12 8.19
CA GLN A 111 -5.87 -13.84 9.45
C GLN A 111 -6.72 -15.09 9.22
N GLN A 112 -7.83 -14.98 8.49
CA GLN A 112 -8.70 -16.13 8.17
C GLN A 112 -7.98 -17.21 7.37
N GLN A 113 -7.11 -16.81 6.43
CA GLN A 113 -6.37 -17.74 5.58
C GLN A 113 -5.02 -18.18 6.16
N ARG A 114 -4.58 -17.56 7.27
CA ARG A 114 -3.22 -17.66 7.82
C ARG A 114 -2.15 -17.48 6.73
N GLN A 115 -2.30 -16.42 5.93
CA GLN A 115 -1.41 -16.13 4.80
C GLN A 115 -1.05 -14.64 4.78
N LEU A 116 0.23 -14.32 4.92
CA LEU A 116 0.73 -12.93 5.00
C LEU A 116 0.77 -12.19 3.66
N LYS A 117 0.74 -12.93 2.55
CA LYS A 117 0.72 -12.39 1.18
C LYS A 117 -0.29 -13.16 0.34
N ILE A 118 -1.49 -12.63 0.25
CA ILE A 118 -2.55 -13.18 -0.59
C ILE A 118 -2.11 -13.08 -2.06
N PRO A 119 -2.16 -14.16 -2.85
CA PRO A 119 -1.79 -14.11 -4.26
C PRO A 119 -2.57 -13.02 -5.00
N TYR A 120 -1.92 -12.32 -5.93
CA TYR A 120 -2.52 -11.16 -6.58
C TYR A 120 -3.84 -11.46 -7.33
N GLN A 121 -3.97 -12.64 -7.93
CA GLN A 121 -5.22 -13.07 -8.56
C GLN A 121 -6.38 -13.16 -7.54
N ASN A 122 -6.08 -13.58 -6.32
CA ASN A 122 -7.05 -13.63 -5.24
C ASN A 122 -7.36 -12.22 -4.72
N ILE A 123 -6.42 -11.27 -4.76
CA ILE A 123 -6.66 -9.87 -4.40
C ILE A 123 -7.68 -9.21 -5.34
N ALA A 124 -7.58 -9.45 -6.66
CA ALA A 124 -8.57 -8.90 -7.61
C ALA A 124 -9.98 -9.41 -7.31
N THR A 125 -10.11 -10.69 -6.97
CA THR A 125 -11.38 -11.30 -6.56
C THR A 125 -11.87 -10.71 -5.23
N LEU A 126 -10.98 -10.56 -4.26
CA LEU A 126 -11.27 -9.96 -2.96
C LEU A 126 -11.81 -8.53 -3.08
N TRP A 127 -11.21 -7.70 -3.94
CA TRP A 127 -11.68 -6.34 -4.20
C TRP A 127 -13.06 -6.33 -4.86
N LYS A 128 -13.28 -7.20 -5.86
CA LYS A 128 -14.60 -7.36 -6.48
C LYS A 128 -15.68 -7.80 -5.47
N GLU A 129 -15.31 -8.60 -4.47
CA GLU A 129 -16.23 -9.09 -3.44
C GLU A 129 -16.50 -8.08 -2.31
N ARG A 130 -15.51 -7.26 -1.94
CA ARG A 130 -15.53 -6.51 -0.66
C ARG A 130 -15.32 -5.00 -0.78
N ILE A 131 -14.81 -4.52 -1.91
CA ILE A 131 -14.40 -3.12 -2.09
C ILE A 131 -15.04 -2.56 -3.36
N ASN A 132 -16.29 -2.10 -3.23
CA ASN A 132 -17.12 -1.64 -4.36
C ASN A 132 -17.71 -0.24 -4.22
N LYS A 133 -17.48 0.48 -3.11
CA LYS A 133 -17.97 1.85 -2.86
C LYS A 133 -16.96 2.66 -2.06
N ASN A 134 -17.05 3.98 -2.11
CA ASN A 134 -16.15 4.90 -1.41
C ASN A 134 -14.67 4.55 -1.68
N ILE A 135 -14.32 4.56 -2.96
CA ILE A 135 -12.97 4.29 -3.46
C ILE A 135 -12.55 5.51 -4.26
N TRP A 136 -11.34 6.01 -4.09
CA TRP A 136 -10.89 7.25 -4.72
C TRP A 136 -9.63 7.05 -5.57
N CYS A 137 -9.38 8.04 -6.45
CA CYS A 137 -8.12 8.22 -7.17
C CYS A 137 -7.53 6.92 -7.75
N SER A 138 -6.30 6.56 -7.36
CA SER A 138 -5.59 5.40 -7.90
C SER A 138 -6.28 4.07 -7.60
N ASN A 139 -6.88 3.93 -6.41
CA ASN A 139 -7.63 2.73 -6.03
C ASN A 139 -8.86 2.55 -6.91
N ARG A 140 -9.56 3.65 -7.25
CA ARG A 140 -10.75 3.61 -8.13
C ARG A 140 -10.34 3.22 -9.55
N TYR A 141 -9.22 3.77 -10.01
CA TYR A 141 -8.65 3.43 -11.31
C TYR A 141 -8.29 1.93 -11.38
N ALA A 142 -7.51 1.45 -10.41
CA ALA A 142 -7.12 0.05 -10.27
C ALA A 142 -8.32 -0.90 -10.21
N ARG A 143 -9.36 -0.56 -9.43
CA ARG A 143 -10.59 -1.37 -9.33
C ARG A 143 -11.29 -1.55 -10.67
N SER A 144 -11.27 -0.54 -11.54
CA SER A 144 -11.86 -0.64 -12.88
C SER A 144 -10.96 -1.41 -13.87
N LEU A 145 -9.64 -1.40 -13.68
CA LEU A 145 -8.75 -2.27 -14.47
C LEU A 145 -8.99 -3.75 -14.17
N MET A 146 -9.37 -4.09 -12.94
CA MET A 146 -9.77 -5.47 -12.60
C MET A 146 -11.03 -5.92 -13.35
N ASP A 147 -11.91 -5.01 -13.76
CA ASP A 147 -13.12 -5.35 -14.54
C ASP A 147 -12.80 -5.81 -15.97
N ILE A 148 -11.60 -5.49 -16.49
CA ILE A 148 -11.06 -6.02 -17.75
C ILE A 148 -9.95 -7.05 -17.52
N ASP A 149 -9.98 -7.75 -16.38
CA ASP A 149 -9.06 -8.84 -16.03
C ASP A 149 -7.56 -8.46 -16.08
N ILE A 150 -7.25 -7.21 -15.76
CA ILE A 150 -5.89 -6.81 -15.37
C ILE A 150 -5.77 -7.04 -13.86
N ASP A 151 -4.95 -8.02 -13.49
CA ASP A 151 -4.70 -8.34 -12.09
C ASP A 151 -3.59 -7.45 -11.49
N PRO A 152 -3.62 -7.20 -10.17
CA PRO A 152 -2.44 -6.72 -9.45
C PRO A 152 -1.19 -7.59 -9.71
N PRO A 153 0.02 -7.04 -9.59
CA PRO A 153 0.33 -5.64 -9.32
C PRO A 153 0.23 -4.76 -10.59
N HIS A 154 -0.21 -5.31 -11.73
CA HIS A 154 -0.28 -4.54 -12.98
C HIS A 154 -1.25 -3.37 -12.88
N THR A 155 -2.33 -3.49 -12.11
CA THR A 155 -3.28 -2.40 -11.82
C THR A 155 -2.66 -1.19 -11.12
N GLY A 156 -1.53 -1.37 -10.41
CA GLY A 156 -0.77 -0.31 -9.78
C GLY A 156 0.44 0.15 -10.58
N ASN A 157 0.74 -0.45 -11.73
CA ASN A 157 1.92 -0.06 -12.50
C ASN A 157 1.73 1.28 -13.20
N ILE A 158 2.73 2.18 -13.14
CA ILE A 158 2.65 3.54 -13.70
C ILE A 158 2.39 3.62 -15.21
N ALA A 159 2.71 2.57 -15.98
CA ALA A 159 2.42 2.54 -17.42
C ALA A 159 0.94 2.25 -17.70
N LEU A 160 0.26 1.57 -16.77
CA LEU A 160 -1.13 1.16 -16.89
C LEU A 160 -2.07 2.03 -16.06
N ASN A 161 -1.62 2.58 -14.93
CA ASN A 161 -2.41 3.42 -14.06
C ASN A 161 -1.75 4.79 -13.93
N PRO A 162 -2.33 5.86 -14.52
CA PRO A 162 -1.70 7.17 -14.56
C PRO A 162 -1.65 7.87 -13.18
N TRP A 163 -2.41 7.38 -12.20
CA TRP A 163 -2.39 7.88 -10.81
C TRP A 163 -1.24 7.31 -9.98
N ALA A 164 -0.78 6.11 -10.35
CA ALA A 164 0.10 5.30 -9.52
C ALA A 164 1.45 5.95 -9.20
N GLU A 165 1.90 6.89 -10.04
CA GLU A 165 3.20 7.54 -9.90
C GLU A 165 3.25 8.62 -8.82
N PHE A 166 2.10 9.09 -8.33
CA PHE A 166 2.04 10.19 -7.36
C PHE A 166 1.04 10.01 -6.23
N ASN A 167 0.05 9.15 -6.40
CA ASN A 167 -1.05 9.06 -5.45
C ASN A 167 -0.57 8.60 -4.06
N ILE A 168 -1.15 9.21 -3.04
CA ILE A 168 -0.71 9.08 -1.65
C ILE A 168 -1.07 7.75 -0.99
N SER A 169 -1.79 6.82 -1.65
CA SER A 169 -2.10 5.49 -1.09
C SER A 169 -0.88 4.66 -0.70
N GLY A 170 0.33 4.98 -1.20
CA GLY A 170 1.56 4.37 -0.70
C GLY A 170 1.85 4.67 0.78
N GLN A 171 1.32 5.78 1.32
CA GLN A 171 1.47 6.22 2.71
C GLN A 171 0.37 5.65 3.62
N PHE A 172 -0.91 5.82 3.26
CA PHE A 172 -2.04 5.57 4.16
C PHE A 172 -2.64 4.15 4.10
N LEU A 173 -2.16 3.31 3.17
CA LEU A 173 -2.54 1.90 3.06
C LEU A 173 -1.41 0.98 3.51
N CYS A 174 -0.55 1.42 4.44
CA CYS A 174 0.57 0.61 4.88
C CYS A 174 0.79 0.49 6.38
N GLU A 175 0.02 1.18 7.20
CA GLU A 175 0.20 1.33 8.64
C GLU A 175 0.15 -0.02 9.34
N THR A 176 -0.92 -0.79 9.14
CA THR A 176 -1.08 -2.12 9.75
C THR A 176 -0.02 -3.11 9.29
N PHE A 177 0.51 -2.98 8.06
CA PHE A 177 1.62 -3.82 7.60
C PHE A 177 2.95 -3.47 8.29
N GLY A 178 3.10 -2.23 8.77
CA GLY A 178 4.12 -1.85 9.74
C GLY A 178 3.90 -2.49 11.11
N LEU A 179 2.65 -2.48 11.60
CA LEU A 179 2.27 -3.01 12.92
C LEU A 179 2.42 -4.54 13.04
N ILE A 180 2.22 -5.31 11.96
CA ILE A 180 2.47 -6.76 11.97
C ILE A 180 3.96 -7.14 12.00
N ALA A 181 4.87 -6.19 11.78
CA ALA A 181 6.31 -6.45 11.66
C ALA A 181 7.22 -5.72 12.69
N PRO A 182 6.94 -5.83 14.01
CA PRO A 182 7.81 -5.30 15.07
C PRO A 182 9.29 -5.60 14.85
N ALA A 183 10.12 -4.55 14.84
CA ALA A 183 11.58 -4.62 14.66
C ALA A 183 12.06 -5.31 13.36
N MET A 184 11.18 -5.50 12.39
CA MET A 184 11.46 -6.13 11.10
C MET A 184 11.13 -5.18 9.93
N PRO A 185 11.83 -4.04 9.79
CA PRO A 185 11.52 -3.03 8.76
C PRO A 185 11.52 -3.55 7.31
N GLN A 186 12.42 -4.47 6.93
CA GLN A 186 12.41 -5.01 5.56
C GLN A 186 11.21 -5.94 5.33
N SER A 187 10.82 -6.73 6.33
CA SER A 187 9.62 -7.56 6.26
C SER A 187 8.35 -6.71 6.20
N ALA A 188 8.28 -5.63 6.99
CA ALA A 188 7.22 -4.63 6.93
C ALA A 188 7.06 -4.06 5.52
N SER A 189 8.15 -3.57 4.93
CA SER A 189 8.18 -3.04 3.57
C SER A 189 7.76 -4.06 2.51
N LYS A 190 8.22 -5.31 2.62
CA LYS A 190 7.85 -6.38 1.66
C LYS A 190 6.36 -6.72 1.71
N ILE A 191 5.72 -6.63 2.86
CA ILE A 191 4.28 -6.90 2.99
C ILE A 191 3.48 -5.67 2.56
N GLY A 192 3.87 -4.49 3.04
CA GLY A 192 3.26 -3.22 2.61
C GLY A 192 3.23 -3.09 1.09
N LEU A 193 4.39 -3.23 0.43
CA LEU A 193 4.49 -3.18 -1.04
C LEU A 193 3.64 -4.23 -1.74
N HIS A 194 3.45 -5.40 -1.13
CA HIS A 194 2.60 -6.43 -1.73
C HIS A 194 1.16 -5.93 -1.88
N TYR A 195 0.66 -5.19 -0.91
CA TYR A 195 -0.72 -4.70 -0.89
C TYR A 195 -0.88 -3.29 -1.48
N THR A 196 0.12 -2.42 -1.37
CA THR A 196 0.06 -1.07 -1.99
C THR A 196 0.35 -1.10 -3.48
N ASN A 197 1.17 -2.05 -3.98
CA ASN A 197 1.40 -2.21 -5.43
C ASN A 197 0.15 -2.63 -6.23
N VAL A 198 -0.97 -2.87 -5.54
CA VAL A 198 -2.28 -3.06 -6.16
C VAL A 198 -2.75 -1.77 -6.85
N ALA A 199 -2.39 -0.60 -6.34
CA ALA A 199 -2.84 0.68 -6.88
C ALA A 199 -1.72 1.70 -7.11
N ILE A 200 -0.53 1.53 -6.54
CA ILE A 200 0.58 2.47 -6.71
C ILE A 200 1.88 1.79 -7.15
N ASP A 201 2.85 2.56 -7.63
CA ASP A 201 4.22 2.12 -7.96
C ASP A 201 5.15 3.36 -7.92
N TYR A 202 6.43 3.24 -8.28
CA TYR A 202 7.37 4.36 -8.35
C TYR A 202 7.63 5.03 -6.98
N GLU A 203 7.53 6.36 -6.87
CA GLU A 203 7.80 7.11 -5.63
C GLU A 203 6.80 6.79 -4.50
N PRO A 204 5.48 6.65 -4.76
CA PRO A 204 4.56 6.09 -3.77
C PRO A 204 4.93 4.70 -3.23
N ALA A 205 5.59 3.84 -4.00
CA ALA A 205 6.12 2.58 -3.45
C ALA A 205 7.30 2.83 -2.49
N GLN A 206 8.07 3.90 -2.69
CA GLN A 206 9.09 4.33 -1.72
C GLN A 206 8.47 4.86 -0.44
N THR A 207 7.33 5.56 -0.49
CA THR A 207 6.63 6.00 0.74
C THR A 207 6.11 4.81 1.55
N THR A 208 5.63 3.74 0.89
CA THR A 208 5.28 2.49 1.59
C THR A 208 6.47 1.93 2.36
N GLN A 209 7.65 1.85 1.73
CA GLN A 209 8.86 1.35 2.40
C GLN A 209 9.27 2.25 3.57
N PHE A 210 9.18 3.57 3.37
CA PHE A 210 9.50 4.59 4.36
C PHE A 210 8.64 4.43 5.63
N PHE A 211 7.31 4.48 5.50
CA PHE A 211 6.41 4.49 6.66
C PHE A 211 6.30 3.12 7.34
N THR A 212 6.22 2.02 6.59
CA THR A 212 6.24 0.67 7.19
C THR A 212 7.51 0.43 8.01
N SER A 213 8.67 0.90 7.53
CA SER A 213 9.94 0.78 8.26
C SER A 213 9.99 1.65 9.50
N MET A 214 9.43 2.86 9.45
CA MET A 214 9.31 3.74 10.62
C MET A 214 8.46 3.08 11.71
N ILE A 215 7.29 2.56 11.35
CA ILE A 215 6.37 1.91 12.28
C ILE A 215 7.01 0.65 12.89
N ALA A 216 7.61 -0.21 12.06
CA ALA A 216 8.34 -1.39 12.53
C ALA A 216 9.48 -1.03 13.49
N THR A 217 10.19 0.07 13.23
CA THR A 217 11.29 0.56 14.07
C THR A 217 10.80 1.15 15.41
N ALA A 218 9.62 1.77 15.44
CA ALA A 218 9.01 2.36 16.65
C ALA A 218 8.73 1.33 17.77
N PHE A 219 8.82 0.03 17.47
CA PHE A 219 8.76 -1.02 18.49
C PHE A 219 9.99 -1.06 19.41
N VAL A 220 11.14 -0.60 18.92
CA VAL A 220 12.44 -0.68 19.62
C VAL A 220 13.16 0.65 19.74
N GLU A 221 12.63 1.71 19.15
CA GLU A 221 13.16 3.07 19.21
C GLU A 221 12.05 4.07 19.55
N SER A 222 12.38 5.12 20.29
CA SER A 222 11.46 6.19 20.68
C SER A 222 11.92 7.59 20.28
N ASP A 223 13.17 7.73 19.83
CA ASP A 223 13.71 8.95 19.24
C ASP A 223 13.18 9.14 17.81
N ILE A 224 12.39 10.20 17.62
CA ILE A 224 11.74 10.54 16.35
C ILE A 224 12.75 10.76 15.23
N ILE A 225 13.92 11.34 15.52
CA ILE A 225 14.95 11.60 14.51
C ILE A 225 15.50 10.27 13.97
N LYS A 226 15.72 9.30 14.85
CA LYS A 226 16.19 7.96 14.48
C LYS A 226 15.12 7.13 13.78
N ILE A 227 13.85 7.26 14.17
CA ILE A 227 12.73 6.63 13.45
C ILE A 227 12.68 7.18 12.01
N LEU A 228 12.78 8.50 11.84
CA LEU A 228 12.88 9.13 10.51
C LEU A 228 14.10 8.62 9.74
N ASP A 229 15.27 8.49 10.38
CA ASP A 229 16.47 7.96 9.72
C ASP A 229 16.31 6.50 9.30
N ALA A 230 15.55 5.70 10.05
CA ALA A 230 15.22 4.33 9.67
C ALA A 230 14.32 4.30 8.42
N GLY A 231 13.34 5.21 8.34
CA GLY A 231 12.53 5.41 7.14
C GLY A 231 13.41 5.77 5.93
N VAL A 232 14.31 6.75 6.07
CA VAL A 232 15.24 7.16 4.98
C VAL A 232 16.15 6.01 4.53
N GLN A 233 16.64 5.19 5.46
CA GLN A 233 17.44 4.02 5.11
C GLN A 233 16.65 2.95 4.34
N ALA A 234 15.31 2.93 4.49
CA ALA A 234 14.42 2.00 3.82
C ALA A 234 14.01 2.42 2.40
N THR A 235 14.43 3.59 1.92
CA THR A 235 14.12 4.06 0.57
C THR A 235 15.33 3.96 -0.35
N ASP A 236 15.08 3.89 -1.65
CA ASP A 236 16.13 4.01 -2.65
C ASP A 236 16.75 5.40 -2.57
N THR A 237 18.08 5.48 -2.66
CA THR A 237 18.82 6.76 -2.57
C THR A 237 18.48 7.75 -3.69
N SER A 238 17.87 7.29 -4.78
CA SER A 238 17.40 8.13 -5.89
C SER A 238 15.98 8.69 -5.68
N SER A 239 15.26 8.22 -4.65
CA SER A 239 13.97 8.79 -4.25
C SER A 239 14.14 10.24 -3.78
N ILE A 240 13.06 11.02 -3.89
CA ILE A 240 13.00 12.35 -3.29
C ILE A 240 12.97 12.34 -1.75
N LEU A 241 12.54 11.24 -1.13
CA LEU A 241 12.31 11.15 0.32
C LEU A 241 13.55 11.44 1.19
N PRO A 242 14.75 10.91 0.90
CA PRO A 242 15.97 11.29 1.64
C PRO A 242 16.24 12.80 1.65
N MET A 243 16.05 13.49 0.52
CA MET A 243 16.24 14.94 0.43
C MET A 243 15.15 15.70 1.18
N LEU A 244 13.89 15.27 1.03
CA LEU A 244 12.74 15.86 1.70
C LEU A 244 12.88 15.80 3.22
N VAL A 245 13.28 14.66 3.77
CA VAL A 245 13.51 14.51 5.22
C VAL A 245 14.71 15.35 5.69
N ALA A 246 15.78 15.39 4.90
CA ALA A 246 16.96 16.19 5.23
C ALA A 246 16.63 17.70 5.30
N ASP A 247 15.88 18.21 4.33
CA ASP A 247 15.42 19.60 4.33
C ASP A 247 14.53 19.90 5.54
N LEU A 248 13.57 19.02 5.85
CA LEU A 248 12.66 19.24 6.98
C LEU A 248 13.39 19.23 8.32
N LYS A 249 14.37 18.34 8.50
CA LYS A 249 15.24 18.36 9.69
C LYS A 249 16.01 19.67 9.80
N GLU A 250 16.53 20.18 8.69
CA GLU A 250 17.27 21.44 8.66
C GLU A 250 16.37 22.66 8.86
N TRP A 251 15.20 22.72 8.22
CA TRP A 251 14.23 23.79 8.39
C TRP A 251 13.66 23.81 9.81
N HIS A 252 13.36 22.65 10.39
CA HIS A 252 12.99 22.56 11.81
C HIS A 252 14.10 23.11 12.73
N ARG A 253 15.37 22.82 12.43
CA ARG A 253 16.52 23.34 13.19
C ARG A 253 16.67 24.86 13.05
N GLN A 254 16.40 25.42 11.87
CA GLN A 254 16.47 26.87 11.61
C GLN A 254 15.25 27.62 12.19
N TYR A 255 14.07 26.99 12.14
CA TYR A 255 12.78 27.58 12.48
C TYR A 255 12.03 26.73 13.53
N PRO A 256 12.60 26.48 14.72
CA PRO A 256 12.07 25.52 15.69
C PRO A 256 10.71 25.91 16.27
N GLN A 257 10.31 27.18 16.15
CA GLN A 257 9.01 27.69 16.63
C GLN A 257 8.14 28.28 15.52
N ASP A 258 8.63 28.25 14.27
CA ASP A 258 7.94 28.82 13.11
C ASP A 258 7.65 27.73 12.07
N TRP A 259 6.76 26.81 12.45
CA TRP A 259 6.29 25.74 11.58
C TRP A 259 5.58 26.26 10.33
N LYS A 260 4.99 27.46 10.38
CA LYS A 260 4.34 28.09 9.23
C LYS A 260 5.35 28.46 8.15
N HIS A 261 6.52 28.95 8.56
CA HIS A 261 7.62 29.15 7.63
C HIS A 261 8.07 27.82 6.99
N THR A 262 8.20 26.75 7.77
CA THR A 262 8.51 25.42 7.23
C THR A 262 7.44 24.93 6.27
N ARG A 263 6.15 25.09 6.57
CA ARG A 263 5.04 24.76 5.66
C ARG A 263 5.17 25.49 4.33
N LYS A 264 5.48 26.79 4.37
CA LYS A 264 5.70 27.59 3.16
C LYS A 264 6.88 27.05 2.33
N LEU A 265 7.98 26.68 2.97
CA LEU A 265 9.15 26.09 2.28
C LEU A 265 8.81 24.74 1.65
N ILE A 266 7.98 23.91 2.32
CA ILE A 266 7.46 22.65 1.75
C ILE A 266 6.69 22.94 0.47
N GLU A 267 5.72 23.84 0.52
CA GLU A 267 4.89 24.18 -0.63
C GLU A 267 5.70 24.79 -1.79
N GLU A 268 6.68 25.65 -1.48
CA GLU A 268 7.54 26.28 -2.48
C GLU A 268 8.47 25.29 -3.18
N LYS A 269 9.04 24.32 -2.44
CA LYS A 269 10.03 23.37 -2.97
C LYS A 269 9.41 22.12 -3.56
N TYR A 270 8.36 21.59 -2.95
CA TYR A 270 7.86 20.23 -3.22
C TYR A 270 6.50 20.18 -3.91
N SER A 271 5.73 21.27 -3.94
CA SER A 271 4.46 21.28 -4.66
C SER A 271 4.72 21.22 -6.18
N PRO A 272 4.15 20.24 -6.91
CA PRO A 272 4.27 20.17 -8.36
C PRO A 272 3.65 21.37 -9.07
N LYS A 273 2.60 21.98 -8.49
CA LYS A 273 1.83 23.10 -9.05
C LYS A 273 1.33 22.86 -10.49
N THR A 274 1.14 21.59 -10.86
CA THR A 274 0.69 21.18 -12.21
C THR A 274 -0.82 20.99 -12.30
N SER A 275 -1.45 20.50 -11.24
CA SER A 275 -2.91 20.54 -11.05
C SER A 275 -3.25 20.42 -9.56
N TRP A 276 -4.50 20.75 -9.21
CA TRP A 276 -4.97 20.68 -7.83
C TRP A 276 -4.81 19.27 -7.26
N ILE A 277 -5.32 18.25 -7.96
CA ILE A 277 -5.29 16.86 -7.45
C ILE A 277 -3.86 16.32 -7.37
N ARG A 278 -3.02 16.62 -8.37
CA ARG A 278 -1.63 16.15 -8.39
C ARG A 278 -0.83 16.76 -7.24
N SER A 279 -1.14 17.99 -6.86
CA SER A 279 -0.42 18.67 -5.78
C SER A 279 -0.92 18.21 -4.41
N ASN A 280 -2.24 18.14 -4.21
CA ASN A 280 -2.82 17.97 -2.87
C ASN A 280 -3.02 16.51 -2.46
N ASN A 281 -3.24 15.60 -3.41
CA ASN A 281 -3.28 14.14 -3.17
C ASN A 281 -1.96 13.46 -3.62
N GLY A 282 -0.91 14.27 -3.81
CA GLY A 282 0.44 13.82 -4.11
C GLY A 282 1.19 13.42 -2.85
N TYR A 283 2.04 12.40 -2.98
CA TYR A 283 2.86 11.92 -1.88
C TYR A 283 3.83 12.98 -1.32
N GLU A 284 4.29 13.94 -2.13
CA GLU A 284 5.33 14.89 -1.70
C GLU A 284 4.90 15.78 -0.52
N LEU A 285 3.76 16.47 -0.67
CA LEU A 285 3.28 17.41 0.35
C LEU A 285 2.81 16.68 1.60
N ASN A 286 2.16 15.53 1.42
CA ASN A 286 1.60 14.75 2.52
C ASN A 286 2.69 14.04 3.33
N SER A 287 3.66 13.39 2.68
CA SER A 287 4.81 12.82 3.40
C SER A 287 5.64 13.89 4.10
N ALA A 288 5.76 15.09 3.51
CA ALA A 288 6.36 16.22 4.19
C ALA A 288 5.54 16.70 5.41
N GLY A 289 4.20 16.71 5.30
CA GLY A 289 3.28 16.99 6.39
C GLY A 289 3.47 16.06 7.59
N VAL A 290 3.56 14.74 7.35
CA VAL A 290 3.83 13.74 8.41
C VAL A 290 5.18 14.00 9.08
N VAL A 291 6.24 14.14 8.29
CA VAL A 291 7.60 14.34 8.82
C VAL A 291 7.68 15.65 9.63
N ALA A 292 7.10 16.73 9.12
CA ALA A 292 7.09 18.01 9.81
C ALA A 292 6.25 17.95 11.11
N ALA A 293 5.08 17.31 11.08
CA ALA A 293 4.26 17.11 12.26
C ALA A 293 5.01 16.34 13.36
N LEU A 294 5.72 15.27 13.00
CA LEU A 294 6.54 14.50 13.94
C LEU A 294 7.69 15.33 14.55
N LEU A 295 8.35 16.17 13.75
CA LEU A 295 9.44 17.04 14.20
C LEU A 295 8.94 18.10 15.19
N TYR A 296 7.93 18.88 14.80
CA TYR A 296 7.39 19.96 15.63
C TYR A 296 6.56 19.46 16.83
N GLY A 297 6.00 18.25 16.71
CA GLY A 297 5.26 17.58 17.79
C GLY A 297 6.16 17.03 18.90
N GLU A 298 7.46 16.86 18.65
CA GLU A 298 8.48 16.52 19.66
C GLU A 298 8.13 15.25 20.49
N GLY A 299 7.41 14.30 19.88
CA GLY A 299 6.98 13.07 20.52
C GLY A 299 5.77 13.22 21.46
N ASP A 300 5.11 14.37 21.50
CA ASP A 300 3.79 14.56 22.10
C ASP A 300 2.69 14.18 21.10
N TYR A 301 1.80 13.28 21.49
CA TYR A 301 0.78 12.74 20.59
C TYR A 301 -0.22 13.82 20.13
N ALA A 302 -0.83 14.54 21.08
CA ALA A 302 -1.87 15.53 20.76
C ALA A 302 -1.28 16.69 19.95
N ARG A 303 -0.10 17.17 20.32
CA ARG A 303 0.61 18.23 19.61
C ARG A 303 0.99 17.81 18.18
N THR A 304 1.40 16.56 17.98
CA THR A 304 1.71 16.03 16.64
C THR A 304 0.48 15.98 15.76
N MET A 305 -0.67 15.54 16.28
CA MET A 305 -1.93 15.55 15.53
C MET A 305 -2.36 16.98 15.18
N GLU A 306 -2.27 17.90 16.14
CA GLU A 306 -2.55 19.32 15.92
C GLU A 306 -1.68 19.89 14.79
N PHE A 307 -0.38 19.51 14.73
CA PHE A 307 0.48 19.89 13.61
C PHE A 307 0.08 19.22 12.30
N ALA A 308 -0.22 17.93 12.29
CA ALA A 308 -0.67 17.24 11.07
C ALA A 308 -1.90 17.94 10.45
N TYR A 309 -2.88 18.31 11.28
CA TYR A 309 -4.04 19.09 10.84
C TYR A 309 -3.67 20.48 10.33
N ASN A 310 -2.72 21.14 10.98
CA ASN A 310 -2.32 22.51 10.65
C ASN A 310 -1.40 22.63 9.44
N PHE A 311 -0.60 21.60 9.13
CA PHE A 311 0.14 21.52 7.86
C PHE A 311 -0.83 21.40 6.69
N GLY A 312 -1.94 20.67 6.87
CA GLY A 312 -3.06 20.64 5.93
C GLY A 312 -2.93 19.56 4.87
N TRP A 313 -3.34 19.90 3.64
CA TRP A 313 -3.50 18.96 2.52
C TRP A 313 -4.41 17.78 2.90
N ASP A 314 -3.96 16.55 2.72
CA ASP A 314 -4.68 15.33 3.05
C ASP A 314 -4.49 15.02 4.55
N ALA A 315 -5.12 15.85 5.40
CA ALA A 315 -4.70 16.05 6.79
C ALA A 315 -4.99 14.88 7.74
N ASP A 316 -6.07 14.15 7.49
CA ASP A 316 -6.48 12.94 8.20
C ASP A 316 -5.52 11.79 7.97
N CYS A 317 -5.12 11.52 6.72
CA CYS A 317 -4.14 10.48 6.44
C CYS A 317 -2.76 10.81 7.01
N ASN A 318 -2.36 12.09 6.97
CA ASN A 318 -1.13 12.54 7.60
C ASN A 318 -1.16 12.31 9.12
N ALA A 319 -2.31 12.58 9.76
CA ALA A 319 -2.51 12.31 11.17
C ALA A 319 -2.59 10.81 11.48
N ALA A 320 -3.17 10.00 10.60
CA ALA A 320 -3.24 8.54 10.71
C ALA A 320 -1.84 7.92 10.78
N THR A 321 -0.97 8.26 9.81
CA THR A 321 0.39 7.73 9.75
C THR A 321 1.22 8.21 10.95
N ALA A 322 1.20 9.51 11.27
CA ALA A 322 1.92 10.06 12.42
C ALA A 322 1.40 9.49 13.75
N GLY A 323 0.08 9.32 13.85
CA GLY A 323 -0.63 8.77 15.00
C GLY A 323 -0.27 7.31 15.22
N THR A 324 -0.15 6.52 14.14
CA THR A 324 0.31 5.13 14.19
C THR A 324 1.72 5.05 14.76
N ILE A 325 2.66 5.83 14.22
CA ILE A 325 4.06 5.84 14.68
C ILE A 325 4.14 6.20 16.17
N LEU A 326 3.50 7.29 16.61
CA LEU A 326 3.54 7.70 18.01
C LEU A 326 2.75 6.78 18.93
N GLY A 327 1.62 6.25 18.46
CA GLY A 327 0.85 5.23 19.16
C GLY A 327 1.68 3.98 19.42
N THR A 328 2.49 3.54 18.45
CA THR A 328 3.45 2.44 18.62
C THR A 328 4.57 2.81 19.59
N VAL A 329 5.09 4.04 19.55
CA VAL A 329 6.12 4.48 20.51
C VAL A 329 5.58 4.45 21.95
N LYS A 330 4.37 5.00 22.17
CA LYS A 330 3.78 5.22 23.50
C LYS A 330 3.08 4.00 24.09
N GLY A 331 2.41 3.20 23.26
CA GLY A 331 1.60 2.06 23.67
C GLY A 331 0.19 2.42 24.14
N TYR A 332 -0.72 1.45 24.02
CA TYR A 332 -2.14 1.58 24.34
C TYR A 332 -2.40 1.98 25.79
N LYS A 333 -1.69 1.37 26.75
CA LYS A 333 -1.81 1.69 28.18
C LYS A 333 -1.55 3.16 28.47
N TRP A 334 -0.55 3.75 27.81
CA TRP A 334 -0.26 5.18 27.95
C TRP A 334 -1.40 6.02 27.40
N MET A 335 -1.91 5.69 26.21
CA MET A 335 -3.03 6.42 25.59
C MET A 335 -4.29 6.39 26.46
N MET A 336 -4.65 5.22 26.99
CA MET A 336 -5.82 5.07 27.87
C MET A 336 -5.66 5.78 29.21
N SER A 337 -4.41 6.04 29.66
CA SER A 337 -4.14 6.78 30.89
C SER A 337 -4.29 8.31 30.74
N GLN A 338 -4.44 8.83 29.52
CA GLN A 338 -4.56 10.28 29.28
C GLN A 338 -5.94 10.86 29.65
N GLY A 339 -6.92 10.01 29.96
CA GLY A 339 -8.29 10.44 30.25
C GLY A 339 -9.13 10.80 29.02
N TRP A 340 -8.68 10.38 27.83
CA TRP A 340 -9.44 10.55 26.59
C TRP A 340 -10.70 9.69 26.59
N GLN A 341 -11.80 10.22 26.07
CA GLN A 341 -13.04 9.46 25.89
C GLN A 341 -12.91 8.60 24.63
N ILE A 342 -12.67 7.30 24.81
CA ILE A 342 -12.49 6.33 23.71
C ILE A 342 -13.53 5.23 23.86
N VAL A 343 -14.38 5.06 22.85
CA VAL A 343 -15.26 3.90 22.71
C VAL A 343 -14.57 2.87 21.80
N ASP A 344 -14.45 1.63 22.29
CA ASP A 344 -13.87 0.53 21.52
C ASP A 344 -14.88 -0.02 20.50
N ARG A 345 -14.94 0.62 19.34
CA ARG A 345 -15.79 0.25 18.21
C ARG A 345 -15.10 0.61 16.90
N TYR A 346 -15.24 -0.25 15.90
CA TYR A 346 -14.88 0.02 14.52
C TYR A 346 -16.06 -0.36 13.60
N GLN A 347 -16.88 0.62 13.27
CA GLN A 347 -18.14 0.39 12.57
C GLN A 347 -17.94 0.32 11.05
N ASN A 348 -18.38 -0.78 10.44
CA ASN A 348 -18.40 -0.92 9.00
C ASN A 348 -19.50 -0.07 8.34
N THR A 349 -19.11 0.79 7.40
CA THR A 349 -20.04 1.57 6.57
C THR A 349 -19.73 1.46 5.08
N THR A 350 -18.53 1.01 4.71
CA THR A 350 -17.98 1.12 3.35
C THR A 350 -17.59 -0.22 2.71
N ARG A 351 -17.42 -1.32 3.44
CA ARG A 351 -16.89 -2.58 2.89
C ARG A 351 -17.94 -3.69 2.90
N ASP A 352 -18.07 -4.36 1.75
CA ASP A 352 -19.07 -5.42 1.58
C ASP A 352 -18.57 -6.73 2.20
N ASN A 353 -19.48 -7.54 2.73
CA ASN A 353 -19.18 -8.87 3.29
C ASN A 353 -18.12 -8.86 4.41
N MET A 354 -17.98 -7.74 5.11
CA MET A 354 -17.07 -7.56 6.24
C MET A 354 -17.84 -7.58 7.58
N PRO A 355 -17.19 -7.88 8.73
CA PRO A 355 -17.86 -7.91 10.03
C PRO A 355 -18.56 -6.60 10.40
N GLU A 356 -19.74 -6.67 11.00
CA GLU A 356 -20.50 -5.49 11.46
C GLU A 356 -20.22 -5.13 12.92
N ASP A 357 -19.57 -6.02 13.67
CA ASP A 357 -19.33 -5.95 15.12
C ASP A 357 -17.85 -5.85 15.50
N GLU A 358 -16.98 -5.42 14.56
CA GLU A 358 -15.55 -5.24 14.84
C GLU A 358 -15.30 -4.11 15.87
N THR A 359 -14.31 -4.30 16.72
CA THR A 359 -13.80 -3.28 17.63
C THR A 359 -12.35 -2.92 17.27
N ILE A 360 -11.86 -1.79 17.81
CA ILE A 360 -10.45 -1.41 17.63
C ILE A 360 -9.57 -2.49 18.27
N THR A 361 -9.98 -3.04 19.42
CA THR A 361 -9.27 -4.14 20.08
C THR A 361 -9.29 -5.43 19.26
N SER A 362 -10.43 -5.85 18.71
CA SER A 362 -10.49 -7.11 17.94
C SER A 362 -9.73 -7.00 16.62
N PHE A 363 -9.72 -5.83 15.98
CA PHE A 363 -8.84 -5.56 14.84
C PHE A 363 -7.35 -5.65 15.25
N ALA A 364 -6.96 -5.05 16.37
CA ALA A 364 -5.58 -5.17 16.87
C ALA A 364 -5.20 -6.63 17.20
N ASP A 365 -6.13 -7.44 17.69
CA ASP A 365 -5.88 -8.86 17.98
C ASP A 365 -5.56 -9.64 16.69
N ARG A 366 -6.21 -9.33 15.56
CA ARG A 366 -5.84 -9.90 14.24
C ARG A 366 -4.41 -9.50 13.84
N VAL A 367 -4.03 -8.25 14.06
CA VAL A 367 -2.68 -7.75 13.78
C VAL A 367 -1.64 -8.48 14.65
N ILE A 368 -1.95 -8.75 15.91
CA ILE A 368 -1.09 -9.53 16.82
C ILE A 368 -0.93 -10.98 16.31
N GLU A 369 -2.00 -11.64 15.91
CA GLU A 369 -1.94 -13.01 15.36
C GLU A 369 -1.10 -13.08 14.07
N LEU A 370 -1.21 -12.07 13.20
CA LEU A 370 -0.41 -11.97 11.98
C LEU A 370 1.05 -11.66 12.28
N PHE A 371 1.34 -10.86 13.30
CA PHE A 371 2.71 -10.71 13.79
C PHE A 371 3.28 -12.04 14.27
N GLU A 372 2.54 -12.81 15.06
CA GLU A 372 3.02 -14.12 15.54
C GLU A 372 3.35 -15.04 14.35
N LEU A 373 2.49 -15.08 13.34
CA LEU A 373 2.72 -15.83 12.10
C LEU A 373 3.98 -15.33 11.37
N LEU A 374 4.13 -14.02 11.18
CA LEU A 374 5.31 -13.44 10.52
C LEU A 374 6.59 -13.73 11.28
N ASN A 375 6.55 -13.61 12.60
CA ASN A 375 7.69 -13.86 13.46
C ASN A 375 8.15 -15.32 13.34
N GLU A 376 7.21 -16.27 13.37
CA GLU A 376 7.50 -17.70 13.17
C GLU A 376 8.08 -17.99 11.78
N GLU A 377 7.50 -17.43 10.71
CA GLU A 377 8.01 -17.61 9.33
C GLU A 377 9.45 -17.09 9.14
N ASN A 378 9.85 -16.09 9.94
CA ASN A 378 11.22 -15.55 9.92
C ASN A 378 12.16 -16.18 10.97
N GLY A 379 11.74 -17.28 11.60
CA GLY A 379 12.56 -18.05 12.55
C GLY A 379 12.59 -17.50 13.98
N GLY A 380 11.73 -16.53 14.28
CA GLY A 380 11.40 -16.10 15.63
C GLY A 380 10.50 -17.10 16.35
N ALA A 381 10.21 -16.83 17.62
CA ALA A 381 9.31 -17.67 18.44
C ALA A 381 8.75 -16.92 19.64
N LYS A 382 7.60 -17.35 20.15
CA LYS A 382 7.07 -16.96 21.47
C LYS A 382 7.57 -17.96 22.51
N ILE A 383 8.39 -17.51 23.46
CA ILE A 383 9.05 -18.37 24.45
C ILE A 383 8.87 -17.84 25.87
N VAL A 384 9.16 -18.69 26.86
CA VAL A 384 9.28 -18.26 28.26
C VAL A 384 10.75 -17.97 28.54
N SER A 385 11.07 -16.72 28.87
CA SER A 385 12.41 -16.24 29.25
C SER A 385 12.30 -15.48 30.56
N ASN A 386 13.13 -15.80 31.56
CA ASN A 386 13.12 -15.16 32.89
C ASN A 386 11.72 -15.05 33.53
N GLN A 387 10.95 -16.15 33.50
CA GLN A 387 9.58 -16.24 34.05
C GLN A 387 8.55 -15.31 33.38
N ARG A 388 8.85 -14.76 32.19
CA ARG A 388 7.92 -13.95 31.39
C ARG A 388 7.79 -14.53 29.99
N ILE A 389 6.65 -14.29 29.37
CA ILE A 389 6.45 -14.60 27.94
C ILE A 389 7.12 -13.49 27.13
N VAL A 390 8.04 -13.86 26.24
CA VAL A 390 8.75 -12.95 25.33
C VAL A 390 8.60 -13.44 23.90
N TYR A 391 8.68 -12.52 22.95
CA TYR A 391 8.94 -12.84 21.57
C TYR A 391 10.45 -12.74 21.32
N LYS A 392 11.02 -13.82 20.83
CA LYS A 392 12.31 -13.82 20.14
C LYS A 392 12.04 -13.39 18.71
N ILE A 393 12.52 -12.22 18.33
CA ILE A 393 12.24 -11.56 17.05
C ILE A 393 13.55 -11.45 16.25
N PRO A 394 13.58 -11.86 14.97
CA PRO A 394 14.75 -11.64 14.13
C PRO A 394 14.90 -10.13 13.88
N ALA A 395 16.05 -9.57 14.27
CA ALA A 395 16.29 -8.15 14.12
C ALA A 395 16.70 -7.85 12.68
N GLU A 396 15.95 -6.98 12.00
CA GLU A 396 16.31 -6.47 10.69
C GLU A 396 16.78 -5.02 10.79
N LYS A 397 17.81 -4.67 10.01
CA LYS A 397 18.16 -3.27 9.78
C LYS A 397 17.27 -2.69 8.69
N PRO A 398 16.86 -1.41 8.77
CA PRO A 398 16.16 -0.75 7.68
C PRO A 398 17.01 -0.73 6.41
N ARG A 399 16.39 -1.05 5.26
CA ARG A 399 17.03 -1.05 3.95
C ARG A 399 15.96 -1.13 2.86
N ALA A 400 16.15 -0.40 1.76
CA ALA A 400 15.32 -0.56 0.57
C ALA A 400 15.23 -2.03 0.12
N VAL A 401 14.00 -2.50 -0.11
CA VAL A 401 13.69 -3.85 -0.60
C VAL A 401 13.33 -3.84 -2.08
N VAL A 402 12.93 -2.69 -2.62
CA VAL A 402 12.77 -2.47 -4.07
C VAL A 402 13.45 -1.17 -4.51
N PRO A 403 14.15 -1.18 -5.67
CA PRO A 403 14.78 0.02 -6.20
C PRO A 403 13.76 0.96 -6.85
N LEU A 404 14.08 2.26 -6.93
CA LEU A 404 13.30 3.22 -7.70
C LEU A 404 13.75 3.17 -9.18
N ARG A 405 12.96 2.49 -10.02
CA ARG A 405 13.26 2.36 -11.45
C ARG A 405 12.69 3.54 -12.24
N THR A 406 13.42 3.99 -13.26
CA THR A 406 12.92 5.01 -14.20
C THR A 406 11.67 4.53 -14.93
N LYS A 407 10.80 5.47 -15.33
CA LYS A 407 9.54 5.17 -16.03
C LYS A 407 9.75 4.33 -17.28
N ASP A 408 10.71 4.73 -18.13
CA ASP A 408 11.10 4.00 -19.33
C ASP A 408 11.53 2.56 -19.04
N SER A 409 12.28 2.35 -17.95
CA SER A 409 12.73 1.01 -17.57
C SER A 409 11.55 0.15 -17.12
N GLN A 410 10.59 0.72 -16.39
CA GLN A 410 9.39 -0.02 -15.97
C GLN A 410 8.53 -0.40 -17.17
N GLN A 411 8.27 0.53 -18.08
CA GLN A 411 7.51 0.27 -19.31
C GLN A 411 8.18 -0.83 -20.15
N LYS A 412 9.51 -0.79 -20.33
CA LYS A 412 10.25 -1.84 -21.07
C LYS A 412 10.15 -3.22 -20.42
N ILE A 413 10.25 -3.30 -19.09
CA ILE A 413 10.11 -4.56 -18.35
C ILE A 413 8.70 -5.12 -18.53
N LEU A 414 7.68 -4.26 -18.39
CA LEU A 414 6.29 -4.64 -18.53
C LEU A 414 5.97 -5.09 -19.98
N LEU A 415 6.43 -4.33 -20.97
CA LEU A 415 6.30 -4.70 -22.38
C LEU A 415 6.97 -6.05 -22.68
N ALA A 416 8.20 -6.27 -22.22
CA ALA A 416 8.89 -7.55 -22.41
C ALA A 416 8.13 -8.74 -21.79
N ALA A 417 7.46 -8.52 -20.66
CA ALA A 417 6.66 -9.55 -20.00
C ALA A 417 5.32 -9.82 -20.71
N LEU A 418 4.67 -8.79 -21.26
CA LEU A 418 3.30 -8.88 -21.76
C LEU A 418 3.16 -8.93 -23.29
N ASN A 419 4.19 -8.58 -24.07
CA ASN A 419 4.13 -8.45 -25.53
C ASN A 419 3.43 -9.65 -26.21
N SER A 420 3.93 -10.87 -25.96
CA SER A 420 3.35 -12.09 -26.55
C SER A 420 1.92 -12.37 -26.10
N SER A 421 1.57 -12.01 -24.85
CA SER A 421 0.20 -12.17 -24.36
C SER A 421 -0.76 -11.14 -24.94
N ILE A 422 -0.31 -9.90 -25.17
CA ILE A 422 -1.15 -8.84 -25.73
C ILE A 422 -1.59 -9.22 -27.14
N GLU A 423 -0.66 -9.63 -28.00
CA GLU A 423 -1.03 -10.02 -29.37
C GLU A 423 -1.95 -11.25 -29.38
N ARG A 424 -1.65 -12.26 -28.55
CA ARG A 424 -2.50 -13.46 -28.45
C ARG A 424 -3.90 -13.14 -27.94
N ASP A 425 -4.02 -12.32 -26.90
CA ASP A 425 -5.29 -11.96 -26.30
C ASP A 425 -6.12 -11.04 -27.23
N LEU A 426 -5.46 -10.20 -28.05
CA LEU A 426 -6.09 -9.42 -29.12
C LEU A 426 -6.76 -10.33 -30.17
N LEU A 427 -6.10 -11.43 -30.52
CA LEU A 427 -6.60 -12.43 -31.48
C LEU A 427 -7.70 -13.33 -30.89
N SER A 428 -7.92 -13.29 -29.57
CA SER A 428 -8.95 -14.08 -28.90
C SER A 428 -10.36 -13.61 -29.28
N GLU A 429 -11.29 -14.55 -29.40
CA GLU A 429 -12.73 -14.29 -29.52
C GLU A 429 -13.37 -13.92 -28.17
N ASP A 430 -12.65 -14.11 -27.06
CA ASP A 430 -13.11 -13.71 -25.74
C ASP A 430 -13.11 -12.18 -25.61
N ARG A 431 -14.25 -11.63 -25.18
CA ARG A 431 -14.48 -10.19 -25.01
C ARG A 431 -13.47 -9.57 -24.04
N ALA A 432 -13.33 -10.15 -22.85
CA ALA A 432 -12.50 -9.59 -21.80
C ALA A 432 -11.02 -9.58 -22.21
N SER A 433 -10.57 -10.69 -22.80
CA SER A 433 -9.21 -10.84 -23.33
C SER A 433 -8.89 -9.79 -24.40
N SER A 434 -9.77 -9.59 -25.37
CA SER A 434 -9.54 -8.61 -26.44
C SER A 434 -9.60 -7.16 -25.95
N ALA A 435 -10.52 -6.83 -25.03
CA ALA A 435 -10.61 -5.51 -24.39
C ALA A 435 -9.36 -5.19 -23.54
N LYS A 436 -8.89 -6.16 -22.77
CA LYS A 436 -7.63 -6.08 -22.02
C LYS A 436 -6.45 -5.83 -22.94
N ALA A 437 -6.36 -6.58 -24.04
CA ALA A 437 -5.25 -6.48 -24.98
C ALA A 437 -5.15 -5.08 -25.61
N VAL A 438 -6.27 -4.49 -26.05
CA VAL A 438 -6.24 -3.15 -26.65
C VAL A 438 -5.90 -2.07 -25.62
N TYR A 439 -6.38 -2.19 -24.37
CA TYR A 439 -5.99 -1.29 -23.28
C TYR A 439 -4.47 -1.34 -23.05
N LEU A 440 -3.92 -2.54 -22.85
CA LEU A 440 -2.48 -2.74 -22.62
C LEU A 440 -1.64 -2.27 -23.81
N ALA A 441 -2.09 -2.53 -25.04
CA ALA A 441 -1.41 -2.10 -26.25
C ALA A 441 -1.28 -0.57 -26.32
N ILE A 442 -2.34 0.17 -25.98
CA ILE A 442 -2.31 1.64 -25.99
C ILE A 442 -1.40 2.18 -24.88
N CYS A 443 -1.48 1.61 -23.68
CA CYS A 443 -0.61 1.98 -22.57
C CYS A 443 0.88 1.74 -22.87
N LEU A 444 1.20 0.67 -23.60
CA LEU A 444 2.57 0.23 -23.90
C LEU A 444 3.07 0.63 -25.29
N ASP A 445 2.38 1.55 -25.98
CA ASP A 445 2.78 2.10 -27.27
C ASP A 445 2.86 1.06 -28.42
N MET A 446 1.98 0.05 -28.38
CA MET A 446 1.87 -1.01 -29.40
C MET A 446 0.73 -0.80 -30.41
N GLN A 447 -0.08 0.26 -30.25
CA GLN A 447 -1.28 0.47 -31.06
C GLN A 447 -1.02 0.54 -32.57
N ASP A 448 0.08 1.16 -32.99
CA ASP A 448 0.39 1.34 -34.42
C ASP A 448 0.74 0.00 -35.08
N GLU A 449 1.56 -0.81 -34.43
CA GLU A 449 1.93 -2.14 -34.93
C GLU A 449 0.72 -3.07 -35.00
N LEU A 450 -0.03 -3.17 -33.89
CA LEU A 450 -1.13 -4.15 -33.78
C LEU A 450 -2.34 -3.78 -34.64
N SER A 451 -2.66 -2.49 -34.76
CA SER A 451 -3.76 -2.04 -35.63
C SER A 451 -3.47 -2.26 -37.11
N GLN A 452 -2.21 -2.15 -37.54
CA GLN A 452 -1.80 -2.44 -38.92
C GLN A 452 -1.75 -3.94 -39.20
N LYS A 453 -1.24 -4.72 -38.24
CA LYS A 453 -1.08 -6.17 -38.38
C LYS A 453 -2.42 -6.92 -38.33
N HIS A 454 -3.34 -6.50 -37.44
CA HIS A 454 -4.62 -7.17 -37.16
C HIS A 454 -5.80 -6.19 -37.16
N PRO A 455 -6.09 -5.52 -38.29
CA PRO A 455 -7.04 -4.39 -38.32
C PRO A 455 -8.46 -4.76 -37.89
N ASN A 456 -8.95 -5.96 -38.26
CA ASN A 456 -10.30 -6.40 -37.91
C ASN A 456 -10.44 -6.69 -36.42
N GLN A 457 -9.45 -7.40 -35.85
CA GLN A 457 -9.41 -7.74 -34.43
C GLN A 457 -9.22 -6.48 -33.58
N TRP A 458 -8.40 -5.53 -34.04
CA TRP A 458 -8.25 -4.21 -33.42
C TRP A 458 -9.58 -3.45 -33.33
N GLN A 459 -10.32 -3.34 -34.44
CA GLN A 459 -11.61 -2.66 -34.45
C GLN A 459 -12.66 -3.36 -33.57
N ARG A 460 -12.67 -4.70 -33.55
CA ARG A 460 -13.50 -5.47 -32.60
C ARG A 460 -13.12 -5.16 -31.16
N ALA A 461 -11.84 -5.25 -30.82
CA ALA A 461 -11.35 -5.02 -29.46
C ALA A 461 -11.66 -3.60 -28.96
N ILE A 462 -11.58 -2.59 -29.82
CA ILE A 462 -12.04 -1.22 -29.52
C ILE A 462 -13.52 -1.23 -29.12
N LYS A 463 -14.38 -1.91 -29.90
CA LYS A 463 -15.81 -2.02 -29.58
C LYS A 463 -16.00 -2.70 -28.22
N GLU A 464 -15.31 -3.81 -27.97
CA GLU A 464 -15.42 -4.51 -26.69
C GLU A 464 -14.97 -3.63 -25.51
N LEU A 465 -13.83 -2.94 -25.62
CA LEU A 465 -13.33 -2.04 -24.56
C LEU A 465 -14.28 -0.86 -24.31
N LYS A 466 -14.93 -0.30 -25.35
CA LYS A 466 -15.95 0.76 -25.19
C LYS A 466 -17.11 0.33 -24.28
N GLY A 467 -17.44 -0.97 -24.26
CA GLY A 467 -18.52 -1.51 -23.43
C GLY A 467 -18.15 -1.59 -21.95
N TYR A 468 -16.86 -1.57 -21.61
CA TYR A 468 -16.36 -1.39 -20.23
C TYR A 468 -16.41 0.08 -19.85
N TYR A 469 -17.62 0.62 -19.78
CA TYR A 469 -17.94 2.04 -19.62
C TYR A 469 -17.28 2.70 -18.40
N LYS A 470 -16.97 1.94 -17.34
CA LYS A 470 -16.22 2.44 -16.17
C LYS A 470 -14.75 2.71 -16.48
N VAL A 471 -14.09 1.83 -17.23
CA VAL A 471 -12.72 2.05 -17.73
C VAL A 471 -12.69 3.28 -18.63
N MET A 472 -13.68 3.39 -19.53
CA MET A 472 -13.83 4.56 -20.39
C MET A 472 -14.07 5.85 -19.60
N ASN A 473 -14.89 5.79 -18.55
CA ASN A 473 -15.10 6.92 -17.63
C ASN A 473 -13.79 7.35 -16.95
N ASN A 474 -12.99 6.39 -16.48
CA ASN A 474 -11.71 6.71 -15.84
C ASN A 474 -10.71 7.37 -16.79
N VAL A 475 -10.65 6.92 -18.05
CA VAL A 475 -9.74 7.49 -19.06
C VAL A 475 -10.20 8.89 -19.51
N PHE A 476 -11.48 9.09 -19.76
CA PHE A 476 -11.98 10.31 -20.41
C PHE A 476 -12.48 11.39 -19.45
N TRP A 477 -12.97 11.00 -18.29
CA TRP A 477 -13.63 11.85 -17.28
C TRP A 477 -12.94 11.84 -15.91
N GLY A 478 -11.74 11.26 -15.82
CA GLY A 478 -10.89 11.39 -14.64
C GLY A 478 -10.37 12.82 -14.45
N SER A 479 -9.63 13.04 -13.37
CA SER A 479 -9.15 14.37 -12.98
C SER A 479 -8.08 14.91 -13.93
N ASP A 480 -7.96 16.24 -14.02
CA ASP A 480 -7.02 16.89 -14.91
C ASP A 480 -5.58 16.82 -14.37
N PHE A 481 -4.74 15.99 -14.99
CA PHE A 481 -3.30 15.97 -14.80
C PHE A 481 -2.60 15.32 -16.00
N LYS A 482 -1.33 15.68 -16.20
CA LYS A 482 -0.55 15.38 -17.41
C LYS A 482 -0.64 13.93 -17.87
N THR A 483 -0.31 12.97 -17.00
CA THR A 483 -0.19 11.56 -17.39
C THR A 483 -1.53 10.93 -17.81
N LEU A 484 -2.65 11.33 -17.19
CA LEU A 484 -3.98 10.89 -17.63
C LEU A 484 -4.39 11.55 -18.96
N ASN A 485 -4.06 12.83 -19.15
CA ASN A 485 -4.34 13.53 -20.41
C ASN A 485 -3.57 12.91 -21.58
N GLU A 486 -2.29 12.55 -21.38
CA GLU A 486 -1.49 11.82 -22.38
C GLU A 486 -2.13 10.47 -22.72
N LEU A 487 -2.59 9.71 -21.72
CA LEU A 487 -3.31 8.45 -21.96
C LEU A 487 -4.60 8.68 -22.76
N LYS A 488 -5.38 9.70 -22.42
CA LYS A 488 -6.60 10.08 -23.15
C LYS A 488 -6.31 10.42 -24.60
N GLU A 489 -5.22 11.15 -24.89
CA GLU A 489 -4.79 11.44 -26.26
C GLU A 489 -4.44 10.17 -27.04
N LYS A 490 -3.73 9.21 -26.42
CA LYS A 490 -3.44 7.91 -27.04
C LYS A 490 -4.70 7.12 -27.37
N PHE A 491 -5.70 7.15 -26.49
CA PHE A 491 -7.01 6.55 -26.74
C PHE A 491 -7.72 7.21 -27.93
N ILE A 492 -7.73 8.54 -28.01
CA ILE A 492 -8.33 9.28 -29.13
C ILE A 492 -7.63 8.92 -30.44
N ALA A 493 -6.29 8.92 -30.45
CA ALA A 493 -5.48 8.54 -31.61
C ALA A 493 -5.75 7.09 -32.07
N SER A 494 -6.15 6.22 -31.13
CA SER A 494 -6.50 4.82 -31.39
C SER A 494 -7.95 4.60 -31.85
N GLY A 495 -8.76 5.67 -32.04
CA GLY A 495 -10.14 5.58 -32.54
C GLY A 495 -11.22 5.51 -31.45
N PHE A 496 -10.88 5.83 -30.21
CA PHE A 496 -11.86 6.00 -29.14
C PHE A 496 -12.48 7.39 -29.16
N THR A 497 -13.74 7.47 -28.76
CA THR A 497 -14.47 8.70 -28.51
C THR A 497 -14.83 8.77 -27.04
N ALA A 498 -14.86 9.98 -26.48
CA ALA A 498 -15.28 10.15 -25.09
C ALA A 498 -16.72 9.66 -24.90
N PRO A 499 -17.03 9.01 -23.76
CA PRO A 499 -18.42 8.79 -23.36
C PRO A 499 -19.18 10.12 -23.29
N PRO A 500 -20.50 10.15 -23.54
CA PRO A 500 -21.27 11.39 -23.69
C PRO A 500 -21.28 12.24 -22.40
N ARG A 501 -21.17 11.60 -21.24
CA ARG A 501 -21.09 12.25 -19.93
C ARG A 501 -20.22 11.46 -18.96
N LYS A 502 -19.86 12.13 -17.87
CA LYS A 502 -19.28 11.51 -16.68
C LYS A 502 -20.33 10.66 -15.95
N LEU A 503 -19.91 9.51 -15.44
CA LEU A 503 -20.74 8.66 -14.60
C LEU A 503 -20.89 9.23 -13.19
N THR A 504 -22.04 9.02 -12.56
CA THR A 504 -22.23 9.24 -11.13
C THR A 504 -21.51 8.16 -10.31
N ASP A 505 -21.30 8.39 -9.02
CA ASP A 505 -20.72 7.37 -8.14
C ASP A 505 -21.59 6.10 -8.07
N GLU A 506 -22.93 6.23 -8.06
CA GLU A 506 -23.85 5.08 -8.11
C GLU A 506 -23.63 4.22 -9.37
N GLU A 507 -23.43 4.86 -10.52
CA GLU A 507 -23.17 4.17 -11.78
C GLU A 507 -21.79 3.50 -11.79
N VAL A 508 -20.76 4.16 -11.23
CA VAL A 508 -19.42 3.59 -11.09
C VAL A 508 -19.45 2.35 -10.16
N TYR A 509 -20.25 2.40 -9.10
CA TYR A 509 -20.37 1.33 -8.10
C TYR A 509 -21.38 0.23 -8.48
N SER A 510 -22.07 0.36 -9.61
CA SER A 510 -22.96 -0.68 -10.14
C SER A 510 -22.25 -2.03 -10.30
N SER A 511 -22.94 -3.15 -10.10
CA SER A 511 -22.39 -4.49 -10.40
C SER A 511 -22.27 -4.78 -11.90
N ILE A 512 -22.82 -3.93 -12.77
CA ILE A 512 -22.74 -4.07 -14.22
C ILE A 512 -21.33 -3.70 -14.69
N ILE A 513 -20.60 -4.70 -15.19
CA ILE A 513 -19.21 -4.54 -15.66
C ILE A 513 -19.15 -4.11 -17.14
N TRP A 514 -20.07 -4.60 -17.97
CA TRP A 514 -20.08 -4.35 -19.41
C TRP A 514 -21.50 -4.06 -19.92
N LYS A 515 -21.62 -3.10 -20.83
CA LYS A 515 -22.85 -2.77 -21.57
C LYS A 515 -22.55 -2.78 -23.09
N ASP A 516 -23.55 -3.04 -23.93
CA ASP A 516 -23.34 -2.91 -25.37
C ASP A 516 -23.02 -1.44 -25.71
N PRO A 517 -21.89 -1.14 -26.38
CA PRO A 517 -21.56 0.21 -26.78
C PRO A 517 -22.67 0.96 -27.54
N THR A 518 -23.55 0.26 -28.26
CA THR A 518 -24.67 0.90 -28.96
C THR A 518 -25.77 1.38 -28.02
N GLU A 519 -25.91 0.75 -26.85
CA GLU A 519 -26.88 1.14 -25.82
C GLU A 519 -26.36 2.32 -24.99
N ILE A 520 -25.05 2.43 -24.79
CA ILE A 520 -24.42 3.52 -24.01
C ILE A 520 -24.59 4.89 -24.69
N VAL A 521 -24.62 4.95 -26.03
CA VAL A 521 -24.72 6.22 -26.78
C VAL A 521 -26.15 6.79 -26.74
N LEU A 522 -27.14 5.99 -26.34
CA LEU A 522 -28.55 6.36 -26.28
C LEU A 522 -29.00 6.80 -24.87
N GLU A 523 -28.17 6.55 -23.84
CA GLU A 523 -28.31 7.01 -22.45
C GLU A 523 -27.53 8.31 -22.20
#